data_AF-A0A520X7N5-F1
#
_entry.id   AF-A0A520X7N5-F1
#
_cell.length_a   1.000
_cell.length_b   1.000
_cell.length_c   1.000
_cell.angle_alpha   90.00
_cell.angle_beta   90.00
_cell.angle_gamma   90.00
#
_symmetry.space_group_name_H-M   'P 1'
#
loop_
_entity.id
_entity.type
_entity.pdbx_description
1 polymer ?
#
loop_
_entity_poly.entity_id
_entity_poly.type
_entity_poly.pdbx_seq_one_letter_code
_entity_poly.pdbx_strand_id
1 'polypeptide(L)'
;MRYKTMVVLIFIAIVFTIGIYAIPPSHASTLSAKKSAAKIAMIRKYFLSHSFDFGPIFYKYHPGPNWYLQHAKSLRLNSSQLVIIKKLDAGMIKDTVMGIKNLKLAYSKYKKDSMEVVPKIKTIINDIKNIGKAQTYLAYEMIPYHLKSYAILTPSQKKIFQGLRMAKLNAGCLAK
;
A
#
# COMPACT_ATOMS: atom_id res chain seq x y z
N MET A 1 -57.86 -39.41 8.58
CA MET A 1 -56.87 -38.91 7.59
C MET A 1 -55.67 -38.40 8.36
N ARG A 2 -54.61 -39.22 8.53
CA ARG A 2 -53.46 -39.43 7.63
C ARG A 2 -52.34 -38.40 7.85
N TYR A 3 -51.35 -38.85 8.64
CA TYR A 3 -49.88 -38.71 8.57
C TYR A 3 -49.24 -37.42 8.02
N LYS A 4 -48.20 -36.96 8.74
CA LYS A 4 -46.81 -36.71 8.30
C LYS A 4 -46.07 -36.02 9.46
N THR A 5 -45.13 -36.60 10.21
CA THR A 5 -43.79 -37.16 9.87
C THR A 5 -42.96 -36.29 8.94
N MET A 6 -41.83 -35.79 9.50
CA MET A 6 -40.55 -35.39 8.89
C MET A 6 -40.57 -34.60 7.57
N VAL A 7 -40.00 -33.38 7.60
CA VAL A 7 -38.80 -33.06 6.81
C VAL A 7 -37.95 -32.07 7.62
N VAL A 8 -36.77 -32.55 8.02
CA VAL A 8 -35.61 -31.74 8.40
C VAL A 8 -35.20 -30.94 7.17
N LEU A 9 -35.31 -29.61 7.21
CA LEU A 9 -34.65 -28.73 6.24
C LEU A 9 -33.79 -27.74 7.00
N ILE A 10 -32.52 -28.09 7.03
CA ILE A 10 -31.37 -27.25 7.36
C ILE A 10 -31.44 -26.02 6.46
N PHE A 11 -31.77 -24.87 7.02
CA PHE A 11 -31.41 -23.58 6.43
C PHE A 11 -30.52 -22.83 7.42
N ILE A 12 -29.21 -23.00 7.19
CA ILE A 12 -28.14 -22.22 7.78
C ILE A 12 -28.29 -20.79 7.23
N ALA A 13 -29.07 -19.97 7.91
CA ALA A 13 -28.98 -18.52 7.81
C ALA A 13 -28.13 -18.05 8.99
N ILE A 14 -26.81 -18.27 8.91
CA ILE A 14 -25.86 -17.56 9.75
C ILE A 14 -25.95 -16.11 9.30
N VAL A 15 -26.73 -15.33 10.04
CA VAL A 15 -26.76 -13.89 9.96
C VAL A 15 -25.33 -13.42 10.20
N PHE A 16 -24.73 -12.99 9.10
CA PHE A 16 -23.49 -12.25 8.98
C PHE A 16 -23.62 -10.95 9.79
N THR A 17 -23.50 -11.01 11.11
CA THR A 17 -23.17 -9.86 11.93
C THR A 17 -21.66 -9.68 11.88
N ILE A 18 -21.18 -9.20 10.73
CA ILE A 18 -19.90 -8.50 10.70
C ILE A 18 -20.10 -7.29 11.59
N GLY A 19 -19.62 -7.37 12.83
CA GLY A 19 -19.37 -6.21 13.64
C GLY A 19 -18.40 -5.31 12.89
N ILE A 20 -18.97 -4.36 12.15
CA ILE A 20 -18.30 -3.16 11.68
C ILE A 20 -17.97 -2.37 12.95
N TYR A 21 -16.88 -2.73 13.63
CA TYR A 21 -16.19 -1.77 14.48
C TYR A 21 -15.50 -0.81 13.52
N ALA A 22 -16.30 0.14 13.04
CA ALA A 22 -15.82 1.40 12.52
C ALA A 22 -14.87 1.96 13.57
N ILE A 23 -13.58 2.03 13.23
CA ILE A 23 -12.64 2.93 13.88
C ILE A 23 -13.32 4.31 13.75
N PRO A 24 -13.73 4.97 14.85
CA PRO A 24 -14.43 6.24 14.74
C PRO A 24 -13.54 7.23 13.99
N PRO A 25 -14.07 7.98 12.99
CA PRO A 25 -13.31 8.99 12.25
C PRO A 25 -12.87 10.18 13.11
N SER A 26 -13.03 10.13 14.44
CA SER A 26 -12.92 11.27 15.36
C SER A 26 -11.49 11.74 15.62
N HIS A 27 -10.48 11.26 14.88
CA HIS A 27 -9.14 11.88 14.82
C HIS A 27 -8.87 12.58 13.47
N ALA A 28 -9.76 12.43 12.48
CA ALA A 28 -9.80 13.26 11.28
C ALA A 28 -10.67 14.49 11.55
N SER A 29 -10.23 15.36 12.45
CA SER A 29 -10.88 16.63 12.71
C SER A 29 -10.83 17.51 11.46
N THR A 30 -11.97 17.55 10.78
CA THR A 30 -12.65 18.76 10.30
C THR A 30 -11.85 20.07 10.51
N LEU A 31 -11.14 20.51 9.47
CA LEU A 31 -10.56 21.85 9.39
C LEU A 31 -10.80 22.42 7.99
N SER A 32 -11.80 23.30 7.92
CA SER A 32 -12.00 24.39 6.94
C SER A 32 -11.01 24.42 5.77
N ALA A 33 -11.53 24.29 4.55
CA ALA A 33 -10.76 24.22 3.30
C ALA A 33 -9.77 25.40 3.05
N LYS A 34 -9.87 26.52 3.78
CA LYS A 34 -8.87 27.61 3.76
C LYS A 34 -7.79 27.50 4.86
N LYS A 35 -8.12 26.95 6.03
CA LYS A 35 -7.12 26.60 7.07
C LYS A 35 -6.33 25.33 6.72
N SER A 36 -6.87 24.48 5.84
CA SER A 36 -6.21 23.25 5.40
C SER A 36 -4.98 23.53 4.51
N ALA A 37 -5.03 24.49 3.58
CA ALA A 37 -3.92 24.74 2.66
C ALA A 37 -2.65 25.24 3.37
N ALA A 38 -2.78 26.21 4.29
CA ALA A 38 -1.66 26.70 5.09
C ALA A 38 -1.09 25.61 6.02
N LYS A 39 -1.96 24.78 6.62
CA LYS A 39 -1.56 23.64 7.44
C LYS A 39 -0.86 22.55 6.62
N ILE A 40 -1.35 22.26 5.41
CA ILE A 40 -0.72 21.34 4.45
C ILE A 40 0.63 21.90 4.02
N ALA A 41 0.75 23.19 3.75
CA ALA A 41 2.01 23.83 3.40
C ALA A 41 3.03 23.77 4.56
N MET A 42 2.59 24.01 5.80
CA MET A 42 3.42 23.87 7.00
C MET A 42 3.87 22.43 7.22
N ILE A 43 2.96 21.46 7.13
CA ILE A 43 3.28 20.03 7.24
C ILE A 43 4.25 19.62 6.14
N ARG A 44 4.02 20.06 4.90
CA ARG A 44 4.92 19.82 3.77
C ARG A 44 6.30 20.42 4.01
N LYS A 45 6.38 21.67 4.49
CA LYS A 45 7.65 22.32 4.85
C LYS A 45 8.37 21.56 5.96
N TYR A 46 7.65 21.15 6.99
CA TYR A 46 8.20 20.33 8.08
C TYR A 46 8.75 19.01 7.56
N PHE A 47 7.98 18.25 6.78
CA PHE A 47 8.47 16.99 6.20
C PHE A 47 9.65 17.21 5.26
N LEU A 48 9.60 18.20 4.35
CA LEU A 48 10.72 18.48 3.45
C LEU A 48 12.00 18.87 4.21
N SER A 49 11.88 19.64 5.29
CA SER A 49 13.03 20.03 6.12
C SER A 49 13.56 18.91 7.02
N HIS A 50 12.77 17.87 7.32
CA HIS A 50 13.13 16.79 8.25
C HIS A 50 13.21 15.41 7.59
N SER A 51 13.15 15.34 6.26
CA SER A 51 13.15 14.07 5.52
C SER A 51 14.45 13.79 4.78
N PHE A 52 15.51 14.60 4.95
CA PHE A 52 16.83 14.36 4.34
C PHE A 52 16.75 13.98 2.84
N ASP A 53 16.01 14.76 2.07
CA ASP A 53 15.74 14.51 0.63
C ASP A 53 15.08 13.16 0.31
N PHE A 54 14.46 12.50 1.28
CA PHE A 54 13.79 11.21 1.09
C PHE A 54 12.82 11.26 -0.08
N GLY A 55 11.98 12.30 -0.19
CA GLY A 55 11.03 12.43 -1.29
C GLY A 55 11.71 12.41 -2.67
N PRO A 56 12.57 13.40 -2.99
CA PRO A 56 13.31 13.42 -4.25
C PRO A 56 14.07 12.12 -4.56
N ILE A 57 14.71 11.51 -3.56
CA ILE A 57 15.48 10.27 -3.71
C ILE A 57 14.54 9.08 -3.98
N PHE A 58 13.49 8.92 -3.18
CA PHE A 58 12.51 7.83 -3.27
C PHE A 58 11.74 7.90 -4.60
N TYR A 59 11.25 9.08 -4.98
CA TYR A 59 10.45 9.25 -6.19
C TYR A 59 11.29 9.26 -7.48
N LYS A 60 12.63 9.23 -7.42
CA LYS A 60 13.50 9.26 -8.62
C LYS A 60 13.20 8.15 -9.62
N TYR A 61 12.86 6.96 -9.11
CA TYR A 61 12.59 5.76 -9.90
C TYR A 61 11.11 5.36 -9.89
N HIS A 62 10.27 6.17 -9.25
CA HIS A 62 8.83 6.05 -9.35
C HIS A 62 8.34 6.64 -10.67
N PRO A 63 7.25 6.11 -11.24
CA PRO A 63 6.34 5.06 -10.72
C PRO A 63 6.75 3.61 -11.06
N GLY A 64 6.04 2.63 -10.50
CA GLY A 64 6.33 1.18 -10.64
C GLY A 64 5.84 0.52 -11.93
N PRO A 65 6.05 -0.81 -12.09
CA PRO A 65 5.90 -1.56 -13.34
C PRO A 65 4.59 -1.34 -14.11
N ASN A 66 3.41 -1.42 -13.47
CA ASN A 66 2.11 -1.17 -14.11
C ASN A 66 2.08 0.17 -14.87
N TRP A 67 2.70 1.22 -14.32
CA TRP A 67 2.70 2.52 -14.98
C TRP A 67 3.49 2.50 -16.30
N TYR A 68 4.59 1.72 -16.38
CA TYR A 68 5.32 1.53 -17.63
C TYR A 68 4.44 0.83 -18.68
N LEU A 69 3.60 -0.12 -18.27
CA LEU A 69 2.65 -0.80 -19.16
C LEU A 69 1.61 0.20 -19.71
N GLN A 70 1.08 1.08 -18.85
CA GLN A 70 0.14 2.13 -19.25
C GLN A 70 0.78 3.15 -20.21
N HIS A 71 2.09 3.38 -20.12
CA HIS A 71 2.83 4.35 -20.93
C HIS A 71 3.70 3.68 -22.00
N ALA A 72 3.44 2.41 -22.32
CA ALA A 72 4.28 1.61 -23.20
C ALA A 72 4.52 2.26 -24.57
N LYS A 73 3.48 2.88 -25.14
CA LYS A 73 3.56 3.59 -26.43
C LYS A 73 4.46 4.82 -26.32
N SER A 74 4.25 5.66 -25.31
CA SER A 74 5.04 6.88 -25.09
C SER A 74 6.52 6.56 -24.82
N LEU A 75 6.78 5.50 -24.05
CA LEU A 75 8.12 5.01 -23.78
C LEU A 75 8.72 4.18 -24.93
N ARG A 76 7.94 3.91 -25.99
CA ARG A 76 8.36 3.08 -27.14
C ARG A 76 8.96 1.76 -26.67
N LEU A 77 8.30 1.10 -25.71
CA LEU A 77 8.77 -0.18 -25.16
C LEU A 77 8.71 -1.26 -26.23
N ASN A 78 9.79 -2.03 -26.36
CA ASN A 78 9.81 -3.18 -27.26
C ASN A 78 9.20 -4.42 -26.58
N SER A 79 9.00 -5.48 -27.37
CA SER A 79 8.36 -6.72 -26.89
C SER A 79 9.09 -7.38 -25.72
N SER A 80 10.43 -7.38 -25.72
CA SER A 80 11.20 -8.00 -24.64
C SER A 80 11.08 -7.21 -23.33
N GLN A 81 11.12 -5.88 -23.39
CA GLN A 81 10.87 -5.00 -22.24
C GLN A 81 9.46 -5.20 -21.69
N LEU A 82 8.44 -5.32 -22.53
CA LEU A 82 7.06 -5.55 -22.12
C LEU A 82 6.88 -6.87 -21.36
N VAL A 83 7.51 -7.95 -21.83
CA VAL A 83 7.48 -9.25 -21.15
C VAL A 83 8.10 -9.15 -19.75
N ILE A 84 9.26 -8.49 -19.64
CA ILE A 84 9.94 -8.30 -18.36
C ILE A 84 9.09 -7.46 -17.40
N ILE A 85 8.52 -6.34 -17.87
CA ILE A 85 7.70 -5.45 -17.03
C ILE A 85 6.44 -6.16 -16.53
N LYS A 86 5.75 -6.95 -17.37
CA LYS A 86 4.59 -7.74 -16.93
C LYS A 86 4.96 -8.73 -15.82
N LYS A 87 6.11 -9.39 -15.94
CA LYS A 87 6.60 -10.31 -14.90
C LYS A 87 6.94 -9.57 -13.60
N LEU A 88 7.57 -8.39 -13.71
CA LEU A 88 7.86 -7.54 -12.56
C LEU A 88 6.57 -7.06 -11.87
N ASP A 89 5.56 -6.67 -12.64
CA ASP A 89 4.27 -6.22 -12.12
C ASP A 89 3.54 -7.33 -11.35
N ALA A 90 3.43 -8.51 -11.95
CA ALA A 90 2.84 -9.67 -11.28
C ALA A 90 3.61 -10.08 -10.02
N GLY A 91 4.96 -10.02 -10.07
CA GLY A 91 5.81 -10.28 -8.92
C GLY A 91 5.58 -9.27 -7.79
N MET A 92 5.52 -7.98 -8.11
CA MET A 92 5.25 -6.91 -7.15
C MET A 92 3.89 -7.14 -6.48
N ILE A 93 2.83 -7.33 -7.27
CA ILE A 93 1.48 -7.60 -6.73
C ILE A 93 1.48 -8.78 -5.77
N LYS A 94 2.12 -9.90 -6.16
CA LYS A 94 2.22 -11.10 -5.32
C LYS A 94 2.90 -10.78 -3.98
N ASP A 95 4.03 -10.10 -4.01
CA ASP A 95 4.84 -9.83 -2.82
C ASP A 95 4.19 -8.77 -1.92
N THR A 96 3.51 -7.77 -2.50
CA THR A 96 2.64 -6.83 -1.77
C THR A 96 1.50 -7.57 -1.07
N VAL A 97 0.78 -8.45 -1.77
CA VAL A 97 -0.33 -9.23 -1.19
C VAL A 97 0.16 -10.10 -0.03
N MET A 98 1.32 -10.75 -0.17
CA MET A 98 1.95 -11.51 0.90
C MET A 98 2.32 -10.62 2.09
N GLY A 99 2.90 -9.45 1.85
CA GLY A 99 3.22 -8.47 2.88
C GLY A 99 1.98 -8.01 3.65
N ILE A 100 0.88 -7.71 2.96
CA ILE A 100 -0.40 -7.32 3.57
C ILE A 100 -0.95 -8.46 4.44
N LYS A 101 -0.88 -9.71 3.95
CA LYS A 101 -1.30 -10.88 4.74
C LYS A 101 -0.46 -11.00 6.02
N ASN A 102 0.86 -10.85 5.92
CA ASN A 102 1.76 -10.92 7.07
C ASN A 102 1.49 -9.80 8.08
N LEU A 103 1.23 -8.57 7.60
CA LEU A 103 0.85 -7.45 8.46
C LEU A 103 -0.46 -7.73 9.20
N LYS A 104 -1.49 -8.23 8.50
CA LYS A 104 -2.77 -8.62 9.11
C LYS A 104 -2.58 -9.69 10.18
N LEU A 105 -1.76 -10.71 9.90
CA LEU A 105 -1.46 -11.76 10.87
C LEU A 105 -0.74 -11.21 12.11
N ALA A 106 0.22 -10.30 11.93
CA ALA A 106 0.92 -9.65 13.04
C ALA A 106 -0.05 -8.85 13.94
N TYR A 107 -0.95 -8.08 13.34
CA TYR A 107 -2.00 -7.37 14.09
C TYR A 107 -2.96 -8.31 14.81
N SER A 108 -3.41 -9.39 14.15
CA SER A 108 -4.29 -10.38 14.77
C SER A 108 -3.63 -11.06 15.97
N LYS A 109 -2.33 -11.36 15.87
CA LYS A 109 -1.56 -11.95 16.97
C LYS A 109 -1.43 -10.97 18.14
N TYR A 110 -1.01 -9.73 17.87
CA TYR A 110 -0.97 -8.68 18.88
C TYR A 110 -2.30 -8.52 19.60
N LYS A 111 -3.42 -8.46 18.86
CA LYS A 111 -4.76 -8.34 19.42
C LYS A 111 -5.08 -9.52 20.34
N LYS A 112 -4.84 -10.75 19.88
CA LYS A 112 -5.09 -11.96 20.67
C LYS A 112 -4.31 -11.94 21.98
N ASP A 113 -3.00 -11.72 21.90
CA ASP A 113 -2.10 -11.82 23.05
C ASP A 113 -2.32 -10.66 24.04
N SER A 114 -2.77 -9.49 23.54
CA SER A 114 -3.17 -8.34 24.38
C SER A 114 -4.48 -8.54 25.14
N MET A 115 -5.33 -9.48 24.69
CA MET A 115 -6.65 -9.76 25.28
C MET A 115 -6.63 -10.96 26.24
N GLU A 116 -5.46 -11.54 26.52
CA GLU A 116 -5.31 -12.56 27.57
C GLU A 116 -5.65 -11.98 28.95
N VAL A 117 -6.17 -12.82 29.85
CA VAL A 117 -6.52 -12.40 31.24
C VAL A 117 -5.29 -11.83 31.97
N VAL A 118 -4.11 -12.39 31.71
CA VAL A 118 -2.83 -11.92 32.25
C VAL A 118 -1.83 -11.77 31.09
N PRO A 119 -1.83 -10.62 30.39
CA PRO A 119 -0.98 -10.42 29.23
C PRO A 119 0.50 -10.33 29.63
N LYS A 120 1.37 -10.95 28.83
CA LYS A 120 2.81 -10.98 29.09
C LYS A 120 3.53 -9.85 28.36
N ILE A 121 4.11 -8.91 29.10
CA ILE A 121 4.84 -7.74 28.54
C ILE A 121 5.81 -8.13 27.43
N LYS A 122 6.63 -9.18 27.64
CA LYS A 122 7.61 -9.66 26.64
C LYS A 122 6.94 -10.07 25.32
N THR A 123 5.78 -10.71 25.37
CA THR A 123 5.01 -11.14 24.19
C THR A 123 4.49 -9.92 23.43
N ILE A 124 3.86 -8.98 24.14
CA ILE A 124 3.30 -7.75 23.56
C ILE A 124 4.39 -6.93 22.84
N ILE A 125 5.56 -6.75 23.49
CA ILE A 125 6.69 -6.05 22.88
C ILE A 125 7.14 -6.75 21.58
N ASN A 126 7.20 -8.08 21.58
CA ASN A 126 7.60 -8.84 20.39
C ASN A 126 6.58 -8.69 19.25
N ASP A 127 5.29 -8.71 19.56
CA ASP A 127 4.23 -8.55 18.56
C ASP A 127 4.24 -7.16 17.94
N ILE A 128 4.45 -6.10 18.74
CA ILE A 128 4.63 -4.73 18.24
C ILE A 128 5.83 -4.66 17.29
N LYS A 129 6.97 -5.27 17.66
CA LYS A 129 8.15 -5.35 16.78
C LYS A 129 7.83 -6.08 15.48
N ASN A 130 7.01 -7.12 15.50
CA ASN A 130 6.61 -7.85 14.30
C ASN A 130 5.68 -7.03 13.40
N ILE A 131 4.75 -6.26 13.97
CA ILE A 131 3.95 -5.28 13.23
C ILE A 131 4.87 -4.27 12.53
N GLY A 132 5.81 -3.67 13.27
CA GLY A 132 6.76 -2.70 12.73
C GLY A 132 7.62 -3.28 11.59
N LYS A 133 8.09 -4.53 11.73
CA LYS A 133 8.80 -5.25 10.66
C LYS A 133 7.94 -5.44 9.41
N ALA A 134 6.68 -5.86 9.58
CA ALA A 134 5.76 -6.07 8.45
C ALA A 134 5.38 -4.75 7.74
N GLN A 135 5.20 -3.66 8.49
CA GLN A 135 5.00 -2.33 7.91
C GLN A 135 6.24 -1.84 7.16
N THR A 136 7.43 -2.03 7.76
CA THR A 136 8.70 -1.66 7.13
C THR A 136 8.89 -2.43 5.81
N TYR A 137 8.62 -3.74 5.81
CA TYR A 137 8.61 -4.55 4.59
C TYR A 137 7.73 -3.94 3.50
N LEU A 138 6.46 -3.64 3.81
CA LEU A 138 5.55 -3.03 2.84
C LEU A 138 5.99 -1.64 2.36
N ALA A 139 6.74 -0.90 3.18
CA ALA A 139 7.27 0.41 2.80
C ALA A 139 8.39 0.32 1.76
N TYR A 140 9.16 -0.77 1.73
CA TYR A 140 10.30 -0.92 0.80
C TYR A 140 10.11 -2.00 -0.27
N GLU A 141 9.16 -2.93 -0.13
CA GLU A 141 9.04 -4.11 -1.01
C GLU A 141 8.90 -3.76 -2.49
N MET A 142 8.29 -2.61 -2.80
CA MET A 142 8.09 -2.18 -4.17
C MET A 142 9.38 -1.64 -4.81
N ILE A 143 10.35 -1.17 -4.00
CA ILE A 143 11.56 -0.47 -4.47
C ILE A 143 12.34 -1.31 -5.50
N PRO A 144 12.66 -2.60 -5.26
CA PRO A 144 13.36 -3.43 -6.24
C PRO A 144 12.65 -3.51 -7.59
N TYR A 145 11.32 -3.55 -7.62
CA TYR A 145 10.56 -3.59 -8.87
C TYR A 145 10.64 -2.28 -9.65
N HIS A 146 10.55 -1.16 -8.93
CA HIS A 146 10.71 0.18 -9.51
C HIS A 146 12.09 0.34 -10.14
N LEU A 147 13.14 -0.05 -9.42
CA LEU A 147 14.52 -0.01 -9.91
C LEU A 147 14.74 -0.92 -11.12
N LYS A 148 14.24 -2.17 -11.08
CA LYS A 148 14.36 -3.12 -12.19
C LYS A 148 13.64 -2.63 -13.44
N SER A 149 12.43 -2.08 -13.31
CA SER A 149 11.70 -1.48 -14.44
C SER A 149 12.43 -0.27 -15.04
N TYR A 150 13.05 0.57 -14.21
CA TYR A 150 13.84 1.70 -14.70
C TYR A 150 15.14 1.23 -15.39
N ALA A 151 15.79 0.20 -14.85
CA ALA A 151 17.08 -0.28 -15.33
C ALA A 151 17.03 -0.79 -16.78
N ILE A 152 15.92 -1.43 -17.19
CA ILE A 152 15.76 -1.99 -18.54
C ILE A 152 15.50 -0.94 -19.63
N LEU A 153 15.28 0.32 -19.27
CA LEU A 153 15.09 1.40 -20.24
C LEU A 153 16.43 1.76 -20.91
N THR A 154 16.38 2.06 -22.21
CA THR A 154 17.50 2.66 -22.93
C THR A 154 17.73 4.11 -22.45
N PRO A 155 18.90 4.73 -22.73
CA PRO A 155 19.15 6.12 -22.36
C PRO A 155 18.10 7.11 -22.91
N SER A 156 17.60 6.90 -24.14
CA SER A 156 16.54 7.74 -24.72
C SER A 156 15.21 7.56 -23.98
N GLN A 157 14.83 6.32 -23.67
CA GLN A 157 13.62 6.03 -22.89
C GLN A 157 13.69 6.59 -21.47
N LYS A 158 14.88 6.57 -20.84
CA LYS A 158 15.08 7.18 -19.51
C LYS A 158 14.82 8.68 -19.52
N LYS A 159 15.18 9.39 -20.59
CA LYS A 159 14.86 10.83 -20.75
C LYS A 159 13.34 11.04 -20.84
N ILE A 160 12.65 10.24 -21.67
CA ILE A 160 11.19 10.31 -21.81
C ILE A 160 10.50 10.00 -20.47
N PHE A 161 10.94 8.95 -19.78
CA PHE A 161 10.46 8.58 -18.45
C PHE A 161 10.59 9.73 -17.46
N GLN A 162 11.75 10.41 -17.41
CA GLN A 162 11.94 11.53 -16.50
C GLN A 162 11.00 12.70 -16.83
N GLY A 163 10.78 13.01 -18.11
CA GLY A 163 9.81 14.03 -18.52
C GLY A 163 8.38 13.70 -18.07
N LEU A 164 7.91 12.48 -18.35
CA LEU A 164 6.58 12.00 -17.95
C LEU A 164 6.42 11.95 -16.43
N ARG A 165 7.46 11.52 -15.71
CA ARG A 165 7.48 11.47 -14.23
C ARG A 165 7.34 12.86 -13.63
N MET A 166 8.10 13.83 -14.12
CA MET A 166 8.03 15.20 -13.62
C MET A 166 6.66 15.83 -13.90
N ALA A 167 6.08 15.58 -15.07
CA ALA A 167 4.71 16.01 -15.37
C ALA A 167 3.69 15.41 -14.39
N LYS A 168 3.83 14.13 -14.03
CA LYS A 168 2.97 13.46 -13.04
C LYS A 168 3.17 13.99 -11.61
N LEU A 169 4.42 14.17 -11.18
CA LEU A 169 4.73 14.72 -9.85
C LEU A 169 4.17 16.14 -9.71
N ASN A 170 4.26 16.93 -10.76
CA ASN A 170 3.63 18.23 -10.83
C ASN A 170 2.10 18.07 -10.77
N ALA A 171 1.48 17.24 -11.61
CA ALA A 171 0.03 17.07 -11.61
C ALA A 171 -0.59 16.48 -10.32
N GLY A 172 0.18 15.81 -9.46
CA GLY A 172 -0.37 15.00 -8.36
C GLY A 172 0.13 15.25 -6.94
N CYS A 173 1.30 15.86 -6.70
CA CYS A 173 1.81 16.05 -5.33
C CYS A 173 2.86 17.17 -5.14
N LEU A 174 3.30 17.85 -6.20
CA LEU A 174 4.29 18.93 -6.10
C LEU A 174 4.01 20.17 -6.97
N ALA A 175 2.99 20.21 -7.86
CA ALA A 175 2.65 21.47 -8.52
C ALA A 175 1.94 22.41 -7.54
N LYS A 176 2.64 23.51 -7.28
CA LYS A 176 2.23 24.71 -6.55
C LYS A 176 2.05 24.44 -5.05
#